data_AF-A0A1T4V6I3-F1
#
_entry.id   AF-A0A1T4V6I3-F1
#
_cell.length_a   1.000
_cell.length_b   1.000
_cell.length_c   1.000
_cell.angle_alpha   90.00
_cell.angle_beta   90.00
_cell.angle_gamma   90.00
#
_symmetry.space_group_name_H-M   'P 1'
#
loop_
_entity.id
_entity.type
_entity.pdbx_description
1 polymer ?
#
loop_
_entity_poly.entity_id
_entity_poly.type
_entity_poly.pdbx_seq_one_letter_code
_entity_poly.pdbx_strand_id
1 'polypeptide(L)' 'MKNMKWLLRQAYELGIYYVIAVCILLLFSESMNIALRFWSEGRMSFWGNGLWQLHFFTAMPIALYVYIDGVIGTPTRD' A
#
# COMPACT_ATOMS: atom_id res chain seq x y z
N MET A 1 -4.78 -30.70 2.67
CA MET A 1 -4.62 -29.77 3.81
C MET A 1 -3.34 -28.93 3.79
N LYS A 2 -2.16 -29.50 3.46
CA LYS A 2 -0.87 -28.77 3.43
C LYS A 2 -0.88 -27.55 2.50
N ASN A 3 -1.44 -27.70 1.30
CA ASN A 3 -1.54 -26.62 0.29
C ASN A 3 -2.44 -25.46 0.75
N MET A 4 -3.50 -25.75 1.50
CA MET A 4 -4.40 -24.72 2.04
C MET A 4 -3.69 -23.85 3.08
N LYS A 5 -2.92 -24.46 3.99
CA LYS A 5 -2.13 -23.72 4.99
C LYS A 5 -1.07 -22.84 4.32
N TRP A 6 -0.45 -23.34 3.25
CA TRP A 6 0.53 -22.57 2.48
C TRP A 6 -0.14 -21.36 1.81
N LEU A 7 -1.27 -21.54 1.11
CA LEU A 7 -2.00 -20.43 0.48
C LEU A 7 -2.45 -19.37 1.49
N LEU A 8 -2.98 -19.79 2.64
CA LEU A 8 -3.40 -18.87 3.71
C LEU A 8 -2.22 -18.04 4.24
N ARG A 9 -1.04 -18.65 4.35
CA ARG A 9 0.17 -17.93 4.77
C ARG A 9 0.58 -16.88 3.73
N GLN A 10 0.59 -17.22 2.46
CA GLN A 10 0.94 -16.27 1.39
C GLN A 10 -0.06 -15.11 1.32
N ALA A 11 -1.36 -15.40 1.44
CA ALA A 11 -2.40 -14.37 1.47
C ALA A 11 -2.28 -13.44 2.68
N TYR A 12 -1.93 -13.98 3.85
CA TYR A 12 -1.69 -13.18 5.05
C TYR A 12 -0.48 -12.26 4.90
N GLU A 13 0.64 -12.81 4.40
CA GLU A 13 1.86 -12.01 4.15
C GLU A 13 1.59 -10.91 3.12
N LEU A 14 0.96 -11.23 1.97
CA LEU A 14 0.56 -10.23 0.98
C LEU A 14 -0.36 -9.16 1.56
N GLY A 15 -1.28 -9.54 2.44
CA GLY A 15 -2.15 -8.60 3.17
C GLY A 15 -1.36 -7.60 4.01
N ILE A 16 -0.28 -8.02 4.67
CA ILE A 16 0.60 -7.12 5.41
C ILE A 16 1.27 -6.12 4.47
N TYR A 17 1.86 -6.59 3.36
CA TYR A 17 2.49 -5.71 2.37
C TYR A 17 1.49 -4.70 1.77
N TYR A 18 0.26 -5.14 1.51
CA TYR A 18 -0.80 -4.26 1.03
C TYR A 18 -1.14 -3.15 2.05
N VAL A 19 -1.33 -3.51 3.32
CA VAL A 19 -1.60 -2.52 4.38
C VAL A 19 -0.45 -1.53 4.51
N ILE A 20 0.81 -1.99 4.49
CA ILE A 20 1.99 -1.13 4.53
C ILE A 20 2.01 -0.18 3.32
N ALA A 21 1.78 -0.68 2.11
CA ALA A 21 1.76 0.11 0.89
C ALA A 21 0.66 1.20 0.95
N VAL A 22 -0.54 0.83 1.40
CA VAL A 22 -1.65 1.78 1.63
C VAL A 22 -1.24 2.87 2.62
N CYS A 23 -0.65 2.50 3.76
CA CYS A 23 -0.23 3.46 4.78
C CYS A 23 0.81 4.45 4.24
N ILE A 24 1.83 3.95 3.53
CA ILE A 24 2.89 4.79 2.96
C ILE A 24 2.29 5.75 1.92
N LEU A 25 1.49 5.22 1.00
CA LEU A 25 0.87 6.05 -0.04
C LEU A 25 0.01 7.13 0.57
N LEU A 26 -0.93 6.78 1.46
CA LEU A 26 -1.81 7.75 2.12
C LEU A 26 -1.02 8.83 2.89
N LEU A 27 -0.02 8.43 3.66
CA LEU A 27 0.77 9.37 4.46
C LEU A 27 1.51 10.37 3.56
N PHE A 28 2.18 9.92 2.51
CA PHE A 28 2.94 10.80 1.62
C PHE A 28 2.04 11.64 0.71
N SER A 29 1.04 11.04 0.10
CA SER A 29 0.20 11.73 -0.88
C SER A 29 -0.74 12.74 -0.21
N GLU A 30 -1.35 12.37 0.92
CA GLU A 30 -2.33 13.24 1.57
C GLU A 30 -1.62 14.34 2.36
N SER A 31 -0.42 14.09 2.90
CA SER A 31 0.40 15.19 3.43
C SER A 31 0.79 16.20 2.34
N MET A 32 1.16 15.74 1.13
CA MET A 32 1.37 16.64 -0.01
C MET A 32 0.09 17.37 -0.42
N ASN A 33 -1.05 16.68 -0.50
CA ASN A 33 -2.34 17.28 -0.82
C ASN A 33 -2.73 18.36 0.20
N ILE A 34 -2.53 18.10 1.50
CA ILE A 34 -2.75 19.07 2.58
C ILE A 34 -1.79 20.25 2.44
N ALA A 35 -0.50 20.02 2.18
CA ALA A 35 0.48 21.08 2.01
C ALA A 35 0.14 22.00 0.82
N LEU A 36 -0.28 21.41 -0.31
CA LEU A 36 -0.71 22.17 -1.50
C LEU A 36 -2.01 22.96 -1.24
N ARG A 37 -2.95 22.39 -0.48
CA ARG A 37 -4.18 23.09 -0.09
C ARG A 37 -3.91 24.24 0.87
N PHE A 38 -2.99 24.04 1.82
CA PHE A 38 -2.54 25.09 2.72
C PHE A 38 -1.90 26.25 1.93
N TRP A 39 -1.02 25.93 0.97
CA TRP A 39 -0.41 26.93 0.09
C TRP A 39 -1.45 27.68 -0.77
N SER A 40 -2.42 26.97 -1.34
CA SER A 40 -3.41 27.55 -2.26
C SER A 40 -4.60 28.20 -1.56
N GLU A 41 -4.58 28.33 -0.24
CA GLU A 41 -5.73 28.75 0.60
C GLU A 41 -7.01 27.95 0.32
N GLY A 42 -6.85 26.73 -0.18
CA GLY A 42 -7.94 25.82 -0.53
C GLY A 42 -8.53 25.14 0.69
N ARG A 43 -9.77 24.64 0.56
CA ARG A 43 -10.41 23.87 1.63
C ARG A 43 -9.59 22.61 1.93
N MET A 44 -9.16 22.47 3.19
CA MET A 44 -8.54 21.25 3.71
C MET A 44 -9.60 20.15 3.79
N SER A 45 -9.40 19.06 3.04
CA SER A 45 -10.26 17.89 3.10
C SER A 45 -9.45 16.65 2.76
N PHE A 46 -9.45 15.69 3.67
CA PHE A 46 -8.77 14.41 3.51
C PHE A 46 -9.64 13.40 2.75
N TRP A 47 -10.94 13.34 3.04
CA TRP A 47 -11.82 12.30 2.51
C TRP A 47 -12.69 12.75 1.34
N GLY A 48 -13.05 14.03 1.27
CA GLY A 48 -14.03 14.54 0.28
C GLY A 48 -13.43 14.84 -1.09
N ASN A 49 -12.14 15.22 -1.14
CA ASN A 49 -11.38 15.51 -2.37
C ASN A 49 -9.96 14.93 -2.28
N GLY A 50 -9.80 13.84 -1.54
CA GLY A 50 -8.53 13.14 -1.37
C GLY A 50 -8.31 12.11 -2.48
N LEU A 51 -7.06 11.75 -2.68
CA LEU A 51 -6.62 10.75 -3.64
C LEU A 51 -6.67 9.33 -3.03
N TRP A 52 -7.14 9.19 -1.78
CA TRP A 52 -7.20 7.94 -1.02
C TRP A 52 -7.78 6.73 -1.78
N GLN A 53 -8.75 6.92 -2.66
CA GLN A 53 -9.32 5.86 -3.51
C GLN A 53 -8.30 5.31 -4.51
N LEU A 54 -7.55 6.22 -5.13
CA LEU A 54 -6.47 5.86 -6.05
C LEU A 54 -5.36 5.11 -5.30
N HIS A 55 -5.06 5.52 -4.06
CA HIS A 55 -4.05 4.83 -3.23
C HIS A 55 -4.43 3.39 -2.90
N PHE A 56 -5.70 3.11 -2.61
CA PHE A 56 -6.13 1.71 -2.43
C PHE A 56 -5.93 0.88 -3.70
N PHE A 57 -6.22 1.46 -4.87
CA PHE A 57 -6.04 0.77 -6.13
C PHE A 57 -4.56 0.57 -6.49
N THR A 58 -3.71 1.58 -6.31
CA THR A 58 -2.28 1.53 -6.65
C THR A 58 -1.43 0.81 -5.60
N ALA A 59 -1.89 0.72 -4.35
CA ALA A 59 -1.21 -0.07 -3.31
C ALA A 59 -1.13 -1.55 -3.67
N MET A 60 -2.14 -2.10 -4.36
CA MET A 60 -2.19 -3.52 -4.69
C MET A 60 -1.08 -3.98 -5.67
N PRO A 61 -0.87 -3.35 -6.84
CA PRO A 61 0.24 -3.72 -7.71
C PRO A 61 1.61 -3.48 -7.06
N ILE A 62 1.76 -2.45 -6.23
CA ILE A 62 3.01 -2.19 -5.48
C ILE A 62 3.27 -3.31 -4.47
N ALA A 63 2.28 -3.65 -3.65
CA ALA A 63 2.41 -4.71 -2.65
C ALA A 63 2.71 -6.06 -3.29
N LEU A 64 2.07 -6.36 -4.43
CA LEU A 64 2.32 -7.58 -5.19
C LEU A 64 3.76 -7.59 -5.74
N TYR A 65 4.23 -6.50 -6.32
CA TYR A 65 5.60 -6.39 -6.83
C TYR A 65 6.63 -6.60 -5.71
N VAL A 66 6.48 -5.88 -4.59
CA VAL A 66 7.39 -5.98 -3.43
C VAL A 66 7.37 -7.39 -2.84
N TYR A 67 6.20 -8.01 -2.74
CA TYR A 67 6.07 -9.37 -2.24
C TYR A 67 6.78 -10.38 -3.14
N ILE A 68 6.57 -10.29 -4.45
CA ILE A 68 7.21 -11.20 -5.42
C ILE A 68 8.73 -11.00 -5.41
N ASP A 69 9.20 -9.76 -5.48
CA ASP A 69 10.64 -9.45 -5.53
C ASP A 69 11.35 -9.85 -4.22
N GLY A 70 10.78 -9.48 -3.07
CA GLY A 70 11.40 -9.68 -1.77
C GLY A 70 11.23 -11.08 -1.16
N VAL A 71 10.07 -11.73 -1.37
CA VAL A 71 9.73 -12.99 -0.69
C VAL A 71 9.84 -14.21 -1.61
N ILE A 72 9.51 -14.06 -2.90
CA ILE A 72 9.54 -15.17 -3.87
C ILE A 72 10.83 -15.15 -4.71
N GLY A 73 11.35 -13.96 -5.02
CA GLY A 73 12.47 -13.74 -5.93
C GLY A 73 13.86 -13.81 -5.28
N THR A 74 13.96 -13.69 -3.95
CA THR A 74 15.23 -13.92 -3.26
C THR A 74 15.32 -15.40 -2.85
N PRO A 75 16.30 -16.17 -3.36
CA PRO A 75 16.64 -17.42 -2.71
C PRO A 75 17.07 -17.04 -1.31
N THR A 76 16.42 -17.61 -0.29
CA THR A 76 16.84 -17.47 1.09
C THR A 76 18.35 -17.73 1.13
N ARG A 77 19.14 -16.68 1.43
CA ARG A 77 20.54 -16.83 1.80
C ARG A 77 20.52 -17.52 3.16
N ASP A 78 20.42 -18.84 3.12
CA ASP A 78 20.81 -19.73 4.20
C ASP A 78 22.35 -19.77 4.29
#